data_AF-A0A9D7SM60-F1
#
_entry.id   AF-A0A9D7SM60-F1
#
_cell.length_a   1.000
_cell.length_b   1.000
_cell.length_c   1.000
_cell.angle_alpha   90.00
_cell.angle_beta   90.00
_cell.angle_gamma   90.00
#
_symmetry.space_group_name_H-M   'P 1'
#
loop_
_entity.id
_entity.type
_entity.pdbx_description
1 polymer ?
#
loop_
_entity_poly.entity_id
_entity_poly.type
_entity_poly.pdbx_seq_one_letter_code
_entity_poly.pdbx_strand_id
1 'polypeptide(L)'
;MEAIKRHRRLVDTLGMDHPDTMRAMMLAMEKAPKELIDEFGDMAREIGLMPEADGYLDDGSPMFRLEDIAERLGVSPAEAEEAMHQMLAEREALGLSNAGIVKDAALIHRKQ
;
A
#
# COMPACT_ATOMS: atom_id res chain seq x y z
N MET A 1 3.05 -16.84 8.76
CA MET A 1 4.44 -16.71 8.25
C MET A 1 4.73 -17.40 6.91
N GLU A 2 3.95 -18.39 6.44
CA GLU A 2 4.21 -19.04 5.14
C GLU A 2 4.13 -18.09 3.92
N ALA A 3 3.22 -17.10 3.94
CA ALA A 3 3.13 -16.09 2.88
C ALA A 3 4.40 -15.22 2.79
N ILE A 4 4.96 -14.81 3.93
CA ILE A 4 6.23 -14.04 4.00
C ILE A 4 7.40 -14.88 3.46
N LYS A 5 7.50 -16.16 3.85
CA LYS A 5 8.54 -17.06 3.32
C LYS A 5 8.41 -17.25 1.81
N ARG A 6 7.18 -17.38 1.30
CA ARG A 6 6.92 -17.50 -0.13
C ARG A 6 7.34 -16.25 -0.89
N HIS A 7 6.98 -15.06 -0.40
CA HIS A 7 7.42 -13.80 -0.99
C HIS A 7 8.95 -13.70 -1.05
N ARG A 8 9.64 -13.99 0.06
CA ARG A 8 11.11 -13.97 0.12
C ARG A 8 11.75 -14.89 -0.92
N ARG A 9 11.23 -16.11 -1.08
CA ARG A 9 11.74 -17.04 -2.11
C ARG A 9 11.54 -16.49 -3.52
N LEU A 10 10.40 -15.86 -3.80
CA LEU A 10 10.10 -15.31 -5.11
C LEU A 10 11.00 -14.10 -5.44
N VAL A 11 11.27 -13.23 -4.46
CA VAL A 11 12.26 -12.16 -4.60
C VAL A 11 13.62 -12.71 -5.00
N ASP A 12 14.10 -13.76 -4.30
CA ASP A 12 15.41 -14.37 -4.57
C ASP A 12 15.49 -15.01 -5.98
N THR A 13 14.37 -15.51 -6.51
CA THR A 13 14.35 -16.25 -7.79
C THR A 13 13.95 -15.42 -9.01
N LEU A 14 13.03 -14.46 -8.84
CA LEU A 14 12.37 -13.74 -9.94
C LEU A 14 12.60 -12.23 -9.88
N GLY A 15 13.15 -11.72 -8.76
CA GLY A 15 13.25 -10.28 -8.49
C GLY A 15 11.97 -9.70 -7.89
N MET A 16 12.10 -8.49 -7.35
CA MET A 16 11.02 -7.79 -6.63
C MET A 16 9.88 -7.37 -7.56
N ASP A 17 10.22 -6.92 -8.77
CA ASP A 17 9.25 -6.37 -9.73
C ASP A 17 8.45 -7.44 -10.49
N HIS A 18 8.74 -8.73 -10.28
CA HIS A 18 8.01 -9.79 -10.96
C HIS A 18 6.55 -9.87 -10.45
N PRO A 19 5.54 -9.99 -11.32
CA PRO A 19 4.12 -9.98 -10.92
C PRO A 19 3.78 -10.98 -9.81
N ASP A 20 4.37 -12.17 -9.84
CA ASP A 20 4.14 -13.19 -8.81
C ASP A 20 4.79 -12.83 -7.46
N THR A 21 5.92 -12.12 -7.47
CA THR A 21 6.57 -11.61 -6.26
C THR A 21 5.70 -10.53 -5.61
N MET A 22 5.15 -9.63 -6.43
CA MET A 22 4.22 -8.57 -6.00
C MET A 22 2.93 -9.14 -5.40
N ARG A 23 2.30 -10.12 -6.07
CA ARG A 23 1.12 -10.82 -5.53
C ARG A 23 1.42 -11.52 -4.20
N ALA A 24 2.58 -12.16 -4.10
CA ALA A 24 3.00 -12.80 -2.86
C ALA A 24 3.25 -11.77 -1.74
N MET A 25 3.73 -10.57 -2.07
CA MET A 25 3.88 -9.47 -1.13
C MET A 25 2.53 -9.01 -0.59
N MET A 26 1.54 -8.76 -1.46
CA MET A 26 0.19 -8.35 -1.06
C MET A 26 -0.46 -9.36 -0.10
N LEU A 27 -0.34 -10.65 -0.40
CA LEU A 27 -0.83 -11.72 0.48
C LEU A 27 -0.05 -11.82 1.79
N ALA A 28 1.24 -11.51 1.78
CA ALA A 28 2.07 -11.51 2.98
C ALA A 28 1.70 -10.36 3.91
N MET A 29 1.47 -9.17 3.36
CA MET A 29 1.04 -7.98 4.12
C MET A 29 -0.36 -8.17 4.72
N GLU A 30 -1.33 -8.68 3.95
CA GLU A 30 -2.69 -8.93 4.48
C GLU A 30 -2.68 -9.89 5.69
N LYS A 31 -1.77 -10.87 5.69
CA LYS A 31 -1.67 -11.88 6.75
C LYS A 31 -0.65 -11.51 7.83
N ALA A 32 0.00 -10.37 7.72
CA ALA A 32 0.95 -9.92 8.71
C ALA A 32 0.21 -9.49 9.99
N PRO A 33 0.79 -9.74 11.17
CA PRO A 33 0.31 -9.12 12.40
C PRO A 33 0.31 -7.60 12.27
N LYS A 34 -0.65 -6.93 12.94
CA LYS A 34 -0.78 -5.48 12.87
C LYS A 34 0.50 -4.77 13.30
N GLU A 35 1.19 -5.29 14.31
CA GLU A 35 2.45 -4.74 14.82
C GLU A 35 3.52 -4.69 13.72
N LEU A 36 3.60 -5.73 12.87
CA LEU A 36 4.55 -5.76 11.77
C LEU A 36 4.18 -4.77 10.66
N ILE A 37 2.88 -4.62 10.37
CA ILE A 37 2.40 -3.61 9.41
C ILE A 37 2.67 -2.19 9.90
N ASP A 38 2.45 -1.94 11.19
CA ASP A 38 2.71 -0.66 11.82
C ASP A 38 4.23 -0.35 11.79
N GLU A 39 5.10 -1.33 12.08
CA GLU A 39 6.56 -1.20 11.96
C GLU A 39 7.02 -0.88 10.52
N PHE A 40 6.45 -1.56 9.51
CA PHE A 40 6.73 -1.23 8.10
C PHE A 40 6.28 0.19 7.75
N GLY A 41 5.12 0.62 8.26
CA GLY A 41 4.62 1.97 8.10
C GLY A 41 5.54 3.02 8.75
N ASP A 42 6.04 2.74 9.95
CA ASP A 42 7.01 3.60 10.65
C ASP A 42 8.30 3.73 9.86
N MET A 43 8.87 2.61 9.41
CA MET A 43 10.09 2.61 8.60
C MET A 43 9.90 3.39 7.29
N ALA A 44 8.78 3.20 6.59
CA ALA A 44 8.48 3.92 5.36
C ALA A 44 8.35 5.43 5.58
N ARG A 45 7.85 5.85 6.75
CA ARG A 45 7.84 7.27 7.16
C ARG A 45 9.24 7.78 7.48
N GLU A 46 10.04 7.02 8.24
CA GLU A 46 11.39 7.42 8.63
C GLU A 46 12.33 7.63 7.44
N ILE A 47 12.22 6.78 6.41
CA ILE A 47 13.04 6.91 5.19
C ILE A 47 12.43 7.89 4.17
N GLY A 48 11.31 8.54 4.49
CA GLY A 48 10.66 9.55 3.65
C GLY A 48 9.96 8.98 2.41
N LEU A 49 9.61 7.69 2.42
CA LEU A 49 8.90 7.02 1.34
C LEU A 49 7.39 7.34 1.36
N MET A 50 6.83 7.59 2.54
CA MET A 50 5.44 7.98 2.72
C MET A 50 5.30 9.50 2.83
N PRO A 51 4.33 10.13 2.16
CA PRO A 51 4.00 11.53 2.38
C PRO A 51 3.36 11.75 3.76
N GLU A 52 3.18 13.01 4.14
CA GLU A 52 2.38 13.33 5.33
C GLU A 52 0.91 12.95 5.10
N ALA A 53 0.23 12.55 6.17
CA ALA A 53 -1.19 12.25 6.09
C ALA A 53 -2.00 13.55 5.91
N ASP A 54 -2.82 13.60 4.85
CA ASP A 54 -3.74 14.71 4.53
C ASP A 54 -4.94 14.76 5.50
N GLY A 55 -5.27 13.61 6.08
CA GLY A 55 -6.33 13.51 7.07
C GLY A 55 -6.41 12.13 7.69
N TYR A 56 -7.50 11.90 8.42
CA TYR A 56 -7.78 10.64 9.08
C TYR A 56 -9.23 10.23 8.90
N LEU A 57 -9.49 8.93 8.94
CA LEU A 57 -10.84 8.39 9.05
C LEU A 57 -11.30 8.41 10.52
N ASP A 58 -12.60 8.11 10.75
CA ASP A 58 -13.20 8.06 12.09
C ASP A 58 -12.50 7.07 13.03
N ASP A 59 -11.90 6.02 12.48
CA ASP A 59 -11.15 5.00 13.23
C ASP A 59 -9.68 5.41 13.50
N GLY A 60 -9.27 6.61 13.06
CA GLY A 60 -7.91 7.11 13.20
C GLY A 60 -6.94 6.61 12.12
N SER A 61 -7.41 5.90 11.09
CA SER A 61 -6.56 5.49 9.96
C SER A 61 -6.09 6.70 9.16
N PRO A 62 -4.77 6.85 8.88
CA PRO A 62 -4.26 7.97 8.10
C PRO A 62 -4.66 7.84 6.63
N MET A 63 -5.05 8.96 6.04
CA MET A 63 -5.35 9.09 4.62
C MET A 63 -4.26 9.90 3.93
N PHE A 64 -3.81 9.41 2.78
CA PHE A 64 -2.77 10.01 1.97
C PHE A 64 -3.32 10.35 0.59
N ARG A 65 -2.92 11.49 0.05
CA ARG A 65 -3.27 11.86 -1.32
C ARG A 65 -2.43 11.07 -2.30
N LEU A 66 -3.06 10.57 -3.36
CA LEU A 66 -2.35 9.84 -4.40
C LEU A 66 -1.31 10.73 -5.11
N GLU A 67 -1.59 12.04 -5.24
CA GLU A 67 -0.66 12.98 -5.87
C GLU A 67 0.63 13.12 -5.06
N ASP A 68 0.53 13.19 -3.72
CA ASP A 68 1.70 13.31 -2.85
C ASP A 68 2.55 12.02 -2.87
N ILE A 69 1.88 10.86 -3.00
CA ILE A 69 2.58 9.58 -3.20
C ILE A 69 3.29 9.57 -4.56
N ALA A 70 2.64 10.03 -5.62
CA ALA A 70 3.20 10.09 -6.97
C ALA A 70 4.47 10.97 -7.01
N GLU A 71 4.40 12.16 -6.37
CA GLU A 71 5.54 13.08 -6.27
C GLU A 71 6.72 12.42 -5.54
N ARG A 72 6.48 11.71 -4.43
CA ARG A 72 7.52 11.01 -3.67
C ARG A 72 8.17 9.88 -4.43
N LEU A 73 7.39 9.17 -5.25
CA LEU A 73 7.88 8.08 -6.09
C LEU A 73 8.50 8.57 -7.41
N GLY A 74 8.39 9.86 -7.73
CA GLY A 74 8.90 10.44 -8.97
C GLY A 74 8.15 10.00 -10.22
N VAL A 75 6.88 9.61 -10.07
CA VAL A 75 5.99 9.19 -11.16
C VAL A 75 4.93 10.25 -11.43
N SER A 76 4.34 10.23 -12.62
CA SER A 76 3.22 11.12 -12.93
C SER A 76 1.95 10.71 -12.18
N PRO A 77 1.01 11.65 -11.92
CA PRO A 77 -0.28 11.31 -11.32
C PRO A 77 -1.06 10.25 -12.10
N ALA A 78 -0.97 10.27 -13.43
CA ALA A 78 -1.63 9.29 -14.29
C ALA A 78 -1.04 7.88 -14.12
N GLU A 79 0.29 7.77 -14.04
CA GLU A 79 0.96 6.48 -13.77
C GLU A 79 0.63 5.96 -12.36
N ALA A 80 0.55 6.84 -11.36
CA ALA A 80 0.15 6.46 -10.01
C ALA A 80 -1.32 5.99 -9.95
N GLU A 81 -2.22 6.65 -10.68
CA GLU A 81 -3.63 6.25 -10.80
C GLU A 81 -3.77 4.89 -11.50
N GLU A 82 -3.06 4.67 -12.62
CA GLU A 82 -3.03 3.38 -13.31
C GLU A 82 -2.47 2.27 -12.40
N ALA A 83 -1.36 2.52 -11.72
CA ALA A 83 -0.77 1.58 -10.78
C ALA A 83 -1.72 1.26 -9.61
N MET A 84 -2.42 2.26 -9.07
CA MET A 84 -3.42 2.07 -8.03
C MET A 84 -4.60 1.22 -8.53
N HIS A 85 -5.10 1.47 -9.75
CA HIS A 85 -6.16 0.66 -10.34
C HIS A 85 -5.73 -0.79 -10.56
N GLN A 86 -4.52 -1.01 -11.04
CA GLN A 86 -3.96 -2.36 -11.20
C GLN A 86 -3.84 -3.07 -9.85
N MET A 87 -3.32 -2.39 -8.82
CA MET A 87 -3.24 -2.94 -7.46
C MET A 87 -4.62 -3.32 -6.92
N LEU A 88 -5.63 -2.46 -7.11
CA LEU A 88 -7.01 -2.70 -6.67
C LEU A 88 -7.61 -3.94 -7.33
N ALA A 89 -7.42 -4.09 -8.64
CA ALA A 89 -7.89 -5.24 -9.41
C ALA A 89 -7.16 -6.52 -8.98
N GLU A 90 -5.86 -6.46 -8.71
CA GLU A 90 -5.09 -7.60 -8.22
C GLU A 90 -5.52 -8.04 -6.82
N ARG A 91 -5.77 -7.09 -5.91
CA ARG A 91 -6.31 -7.38 -4.59
C ARG A 91 -7.66 -8.09 -4.69
N GLU A 92 -8.56 -7.58 -5.54
CA GLU A 92 -9.87 -8.20 -5.77
C GLU A 92 -9.73 -9.61 -6.37
N ALA A 93 -8.86 -9.82 -7.35
CA ALA A 93 -8.57 -11.13 -7.94
C ALA A 93 -7.99 -12.13 -6.94
N LEU A 94 -7.30 -11.64 -5.91
CA LEU A 94 -6.77 -12.44 -4.80
C LEU A 94 -7.78 -12.63 -3.65
N GLY A 95 -8.99 -12.06 -3.75
CA GLY A 95 -10.02 -12.11 -2.72
C GLY A 95 -9.73 -11.19 -1.52
N LEU A 96 -8.88 -10.18 -1.68
CA LEU A 96 -8.52 -9.20 -0.65
C LEU A 96 -9.50 -8.03 -0.64
N SER A 97 -9.71 -7.46 0.55
CA SER A 97 -10.57 -6.29 0.72
C SER A 97 -9.89 -5.01 0.22
N ASN A 98 -10.69 -4.15 -0.41
CA ASN A 98 -10.31 -2.78 -0.79
C ASN A 98 -10.97 -1.72 0.11
N ALA A 99 -11.60 -2.12 1.22
CA ALA A 99 -12.37 -1.22 2.10
C ALA A 99 -11.54 -0.08 2.73
N GLY A 100 -10.22 -0.22 2.81
CA GLY A 100 -9.31 0.83 3.30
C GLY A 100 -8.97 1.90 2.26
N ILE A 101 -9.51 1.81 1.04
CA ILE A 101 -9.24 2.78 -0.04
C ILE A 101 -10.47 3.65 -0.22
N VAL A 102 -10.35 4.91 0.19
CA VAL A 102 -11.43 5.88 0.21
C VAL A 102 -11.37 6.70 -1.06
N LYS A 103 -12.39 6.57 -1.91
CA LYS A 103 -12.54 7.35 -3.15
C LYS A 103 -13.38 8.61 -2.96
N ASP A 104 -14.11 8.71 -1.85
CA ASP A 104 -14.90 9.88 -1.51
C ASP A 104 -14.19 10.70 -0.43
N ALA A 105 -13.66 11.86 -0.82
CA ALA A 105 -12.93 12.75 0.07
C ALA A 105 -13.81 13.35 1.19
N ALA A 106 -15.14 13.27 1.10
CA ALA A 106 -16.04 13.73 2.16
C ALA A 106 -15.96 12.88 3.43
N LEU A 107 -15.41 11.67 3.34
CA LEU A 107 -15.21 10.76 4.47
C LEU A 107 -13.91 11.02 5.24
N ILE A 108 -13.11 12.01 4.81
CA ILE A 108 -11.78 12.28 5.36
C ILE A 108 -11.83 13.52 6.26
N HIS A 109 -11.43 13.35 7.52
CA HIS A 109 -11.22 14.46 8.46
C HIS A 109 -9.84 15.05 8.22
N ARG A 110 -9.78 16.15 7.46
CA ARG A 110 -8.52 16.81 7.10
C ARG A 110 -7.90 17.54 8.27
N LYS A 111 -6.56 17.50 8.33
CA LYS A 111 -5.80 18.38 9.22
C LYS A 111 -5.97 19.82 8.71
N GLN A 112 -6.51 20.71 9.56
CA GLN A 112 -6.61 22.15 9.26
C GLN A 112 -5.26 22.85 9.42
#